data_AF-A0A6G2PRF5-F1
#
_entry.id   AF-A0A6G2PRF5-F1
#
_cell.length_a   1.000
_cell.length_b   1.000
_cell.length_c   1.000
_cell.angle_alpha   90.00
_cell.angle_beta   90.00
_cell.angle_gamma   90.00
#
_symmetry.space_group_name_H-M   'P 1'
#
loop_
_entity.id
_entity.type
_entity.pdbx_description
1 polymer ?
#
loop_
_entity_poly.entity_id
_entity_poly.type
_entity_poly.pdbx_seq_one_letter_code
_entity_poly.pdbx_strand_id
1 'polypeptide(L)' 'MASSTVTSSQPERPPRPNLAFRRLRGRRSPAEFAALVRRAAREIGERVSCDARYVGRVEAGEIRCPNYAYE' A
#
# COMPACT_ATOMS: atom_id res chain seq x y z
N MET A 1 6.16 30.08 11.38
CA MET A 1 6.58 28.74 10.93
C MET A 1 5.64 27.72 11.55
N ALA A 2 4.49 27.44 10.93
CA ALA A 2 3.53 26.45 11.43
C ALA A 2 3.73 25.15 10.64
N SER A 3 4.36 24.16 11.25
CA SER A 3 4.43 22.80 10.72
C SER A 3 3.02 22.22 10.71
N SER A 4 2.48 21.99 9.52
CA SER A 4 1.23 21.24 9.33
C SER A 4 1.40 19.81 9.85
N THR A 5 0.90 19.56 11.05
CA THR A 5 0.67 18.21 11.56
C THR A 5 -0.49 17.63 10.77
N VAL A 6 -0.18 17.02 9.62
CA VAL A 6 -1.12 16.13 8.94
C VAL A 6 -1.27 14.91 9.85
N THR A 7 -2.20 14.99 10.80
CA THR A 7 -2.67 13.86 11.58
C THR A 7 -3.25 12.87 10.57
N SER A 8 -2.41 11.95 10.10
CA SER A 8 -2.86 10.80 9.34
C SER A 8 -3.81 10.05 10.26
N SER A 9 -5.12 10.20 10.00
CA SER A 9 -6.20 9.61 10.79
C SER A 9 -5.89 8.14 11.04
N GLN A 10 -5.34 7.82 12.22
CA GLN A 10 -5.12 6.45 12.62
C GLN A 10 -6.51 5.81 12.68
N PRO A 11 -6.72 4.65 12.05
CA PRO A 11 -7.98 3.96 12.18
C PRO A 11 -8.20 3.64 13.67
N GLU A 12 -9.31 4.10 14.26
CA GLU A 12 -9.73 3.76 15.63
C GLU A 12 -9.96 2.25 15.82
N ARG A 13 -9.99 1.50 14.72
CA ARG A 13 -10.14 0.04 14.71
C ARG A 13 -8.77 -0.62 14.65
N PRO A 14 -8.58 -1.74 15.36
CA PRO A 14 -7.35 -2.50 15.26
C PRO A 14 -7.08 -2.88 13.79
N PRO A 15 -5.81 -2.82 13.34
CA PRO A 15 -5.45 -3.14 11.98
C PRO A 15 -5.92 -4.56 11.64
N ARG A 16 -6.68 -4.69 10.56
CA ARG A 16 -7.17 -5.99 10.07
C ARG A 16 -6.35 -6.38 8.85
N PRO A 17 -5.78 -7.60 8.80
CA PRO A 17 -4.99 -8.03 7.68
C PRO A 17 -5.73 -7.90 6.35
N ASN A 18 -5.11 -7.26 5.35
CA ASN A 18 -5.66 -7.17 4.01
C ASN A 18 -5.35 -8.44 3.21
N LEU A 19 -6.23 -9.44 3.37
CA LEU A 19 -6.08 -10.72 2.70
C LEU A 19 -6.27 -10.63 1.18
N ALA A 20 -7.06 -9.68 0.69
CA ALA A 20 -7.25 -9.46 -0.75
C ALA A 20 -5.93 -9.02 -1.41
N PHE A 21 -5.27 -8.03 -0.82
CA PHE A 21 -3.96 -7.56 -1.30
C PHE A 21 -2.89 -8.64 -1.18
N ARG A 22 -2.92 -9.43 -0.09
CA ARG A 22 -2.03 -10.59 0.08
C ARG A 22 -2.23 -11.65 -1.00
N ARG A 23 -3.49 -11.88 -1.44
CA ARG A 23 -3.80 -12.78 -2.56
C ARG A 23 -3.26 -12.22 -3.88
N LEU A 24 -3.39 -10.92 -4.14
CA LEU A 24 -2.84 -10.27 -5.34
C LEU A 24 -1.31 -10.36 -5.41
N ARG A 25 -0.61 -10.20 -4.28
CA ARG A 25 0.84 -10.42 -4.20
C ARG A 25 1.22 -11.86 -4.50
N GLY A 26 0.41 -12.81 -4.06
CA GLY A 26 0.65 -14.24 -4.21
C GLY A 26 1.92 -14.67 -3.48
N ARG A 27 2.78 -15.45 -4.15
CA ARG A 27 4.01 -16.00 -3.57
C ARG A 27 5.20 -15.03 -3.55
N ARG A 28 5.05 -13.86 -4.17
CA ARG A 28 6.14 -12.86 -4.30
C ARG A 28 6.42 -12.22 -2.95
N SER A 29 7.65 -11.86 -2.66
CA SER A 29 7.97 -11.04 -1.51
C SER A 29 7.38 -9.62 -1.64
N PRO A 30 7.22 -8.86 -0.54
CA PRO A 30 6.76 -7.47 -0.61
C PRO A 30 7.60 -6.58 -1.53
N ALA A 31 8.92 -6.80 -1.56
CA ALA A 31 9.84 -6.05 -2.41
C ALA A 31 9.65 -6.37 -3.90
N GLU A 32 9.50 -7.65 -4.25
CA GLU A 32 9.24 -8.11 -5.61
C GLU A 32 7.92 -7.56 -6.13
N PHE A 33 6.87 -7.62 -5.30
CA PHE A 33 5.57 -7.09 -5.63
C PHE A 33 5.62 -5.57 -5.86
N ALA A 34 6.26 -4.83 -4.95
CA ALA A 34 6.44 -3.39 -5.11
C ALA A 34 7.21 -3.04 -6.40
N ALA A 35 8.22 -3.82 -6.77
CA ALA A 35 8.95 -3.63 -8.03
C ALA A 35 8.06 -3.83 -9.26
N LEU A 36 7.19 -4.84 -9.25
CA LEU A 36 6.21 -5.08 -10.32
C LEU A 36 5.19 -3.95 -10.40
N VAL A 37 4.66 -3.48 -9.27
CA VAL A 37 3.72 -2.35 -9.23
C VAL A 37 4.36 -1.10 -9.81
N ARG A 38 5.61 -0.78 -9.42
CA ARG A 38 6.33 0.36 -10.00
C ARG A 38 6.58 0.20 -11.50
N ARG A 39 6.84 -1.01 -11.97
CA ARG A 39 7.01 -1.29 -13.41
C ARG A 39 5.69 -1.10 -14.16
N ALA A 40 4.61 -1.71 -13.71
CA ALA A 40 3.29 -1.59 -14.32
C ALA A 40 2.80 -0.14 -14.35
N ALA A 41 3.02 0.61 -13.25
CA ALA A 41 2.73 2.04 -13.22
C ALA A 41 3.48 2.80 -14.31
N ARG A 42 4.78 2.54 -14.49
CA ARG A 42 5.56 3.18 -15.55
C ARG A 42 5.06 2.83 -16.95
N GLU A 43 4.62 1.59 -17.16
CA GLU A 43 4.06 1.12 -18.44
C GLU A 43 2.78 1.90 -18.81
N ILE A 44 2.00 2.35 -17.82
CA ILE A 44 0.81 3.20 -18.04
C ILE A 44 1.10 4.71 -17.93
N GLY A 45 2.37 5.11 -17.86
CA GLY A 45 2.77 6.53 -17.75
C GLY A 45 2.66 7.13 -16.34
N GLU A 46 2.39 6.31 -15.33
CA GLU A 46 2.25 6.73 -13.94
C GLU A 46 3.54 6.57 -13.12
N ARG A 47 3.70 7.45 -12.12
CA ARG A 47 4.82 7.39 -11.16
C ARG A 47 4.32 7.09 -9.77
N VAL A 48 4.59 5.88 -9.30
CA VAL A 48 4.24 5.43 -7.94
C VAL A 48 5.47 5.19 -7.08
N SER A 49 5.39 5.55 -5.81
CA SER A 49 6.44 5.37 -4.79
C SER A 49 6.27 4.07 -3.98
N CYS A 50 5.54 3.08 -4.52
CA CYS A 50 5.28 1.81 -3.84
C CYS A 50 6.59 1.11 -3.46
N ASP A 51 6.74 0.70 -2.19
CA ASP A 51 7.91 0.00 -1.66
C ASP A 51 7.50 -1.18 -0.76
N ALA A 52 8.48 -1.95 -0.29
CA ALA A 52 8.23 -3.12 0.56
C ALA A 52 7.57 -2.77 1.89
N ARG A 53 7.88 -1.60 2.46
CA ARG A 53 7.30 -1.12 3.73
C ARG A 53 5.84 -0.77 3.52
N TYR A 54 5.52 -0.05 2.46
CA TYR A 54 4.17 0.30 2.07
C TYR A 54 3.30 -0.96 1.89
N VAL A 55 3.80 -1.94 1.12
CA VAL A 55 3.11 -3.23 0.93
C VAL A 55 2.85 -3.93 2.27
N GLY A 56 3.85 -4.01 3.15
CA GLY A 56 3.69 -4.62 4.47
C GLY A 56 2.62 -3.94 5.32
N ARG A 57 2.60 -2.60 5.34
CA ARG A 57 1.60 -1.81 6.09
C ARG A 57 0.18 -1.97 5.52
N VAL A 58 0.03 -2.06 4.19
CA VAL A 58 -1.26 -2.37 3.55
C VAL A 58 -1.72 -3.78 3.94
N GLU A 59 -0.84 -4.78 3.86
CA GLU A 59 -1.17 -6.17 4.20
C GLU A 59 -1.50 -6.37 5.67
N ALA A 60 -0.82 -5.64 6.57
CA ALA A 60 -1.14 -5.63 7.98
C ALA A 60 -2.46 -4.90 8.30
N GLY A 61 -2.94 -4.06 7.37
CA GLY A 61 -4.10 -3.18 7.58
C GLY A 61 -3.79 -1.95 8.42
N GLU A 62 -2.52 -1.59 8.56
CA GLU A 62 -2.06 -0.38 9.25
C GLU A 62 -2.36 0.89 8.46
N ILE A 63 -2.42 0.77 7.14
CA ILE A 63 -2.88 1.82 6.24
C ILE A 63 -4.00 1.29 5.39
N ARG A 64 -4.99 2.14 5.11
CA ARG A 64 -6.04 1.79 4.14
C ARG A 64 -5.39 1.58 2.78
N CYS A 65 -5.85 0.55 2.07
CA CYS A 65 -5.57 0.45 0.64
C CYS A 65 -5.91 1.79 -0.01
N PRO A 66 -5.03 2.33 -0.86
CA PRO A 66 -5.31 3.57 -1.57
C PRO A 66 -6.46 3.30 -2.55
N ASN A 67 -7.66 3.73 -2.18
CA ASN A 67 -8.91 3.65 -2.93
C ASN A 67 -9.54 2.27 -3.18
N TYR A 68 -10.85 2.33 -3.48
CA TYR A 68 -11.80 1.28 -3.89
C TYR A 68 -11.34 0.40 -5.07
N ALA A 69 -10.15 0.63 -5.65
CA ALA A 69 -9.66 -0.05 -6.85
C ALA A 69 -9.36 -1.56 -6.65
N TYR A 70 -9.50 -2.08 -5.43
CA TYR A 70 -9.24 -3.47 -5.08
C TYR A 70 -10.42 -4.15 -4.36
N GLU A 71 -11.57 -3.48 -4.27
CA GLU A 71 -12.86 -4.10 -3.90
C GLU A 71 -13.46 -4.83 -5.11
#